data_AF-A0A1V3JQ31-F1
#
_entry.id   AF-A0A1V3JQ31-F1
#
_cell.length_a   1.000
_cell.length_b   1.000
_cell.length_c   1.000
_cell.angle_alpha   90.00
_cell.angle_beta   90.00
_cell.angle_gamma   90.00
#
_symmetry.space_group_name_H-M   'P 1'
#
loop_
_entity.id
_entity.type
_entity.pdbx_description
1 polymer ?
#
loop_
_entity_poly.entity_id
_entity_poly.type
_entity_poly.pdbx_seq_one_letter_code
_entity_poly.pdbx_strand_id
1 'polypeptide(L)'
;MKTFNLEQALQGAPVRLNNGFKAYVFADVSNLAPGDLYPIIGGYAYEVRTFNGEPRKFVFGDERWTKKGEASKVNHHFNIAGMWED
;
A
#
# COMPACT_ATOMS: atom_id res chain seq x y z
N MET A 1 15.41 2.21 7.76
CA MET A 1 14.39 1.74 6.82
C MET A 1 14.58 0.27 6.54
N LYS A 2 13.78 -0.56 7.20
CA LYS A 2 13.77 -2.01 7.03
C LYS A 2 13.27 -2.42 5.64
N THR A 3 14.01 -3.33 5.00
CA THR A 3 13.69 -3.91 3.70
C THR A 3 12.27 -4.50 3.68
N PHE A 4 11.55 -4.33 2.58
CA PHE A 4 10.23 -4.92 2.40
C PHE A 4 10.25 -6.44 2.60
N ASN A 5 9.32 -6.94 3.42
CA ASN A 5 9.09 -8.35 3.66
C ASN A 5 7.60 -8.65 3.46
N LEU A 6 7.28 -9.33 2.36
CA LEU A 6 5.90 -9.65 1.99
C LEU A 6 5.21 -10.59 3.00
N GLU A 7 5.95 -11.54 3.57
CA GLU A 7 5.38 -12.49 4.54
C GLU A 7 4.93 -11.75 5.80
N GLN A 8 5.76 -10.86 6.34
CA GLN A 8 5.39 -10.02 7.49
C GLN A 8 4.22 -9.11 7.14
N ALA A 9 4.22 -8.52 5.94
CA ALA A 9 3.13 -7.64 5.51
C ALA A 9 1.79 -8.38 5.40
N LEU A 10 1.78 -9.62 4.87
CA LEU A 10 0.60 -10.49 4.82
C LEU A 10 0.12 -10.93 6.21
N GLN A 11 1.00 -10.94 7.22
CA GLN A 11 0.64 -11.14 8.62
C GLN A 11 0.10 -9.87 9.31
N GLY A 12 -0.07 -8.77 8.55
CA GLY A 12 -0.64 -7.52 9.03
C GLY A 12 0.39 -6.47 9.47
N ALA A 13 1.69 -6.73 9.33
CA ALA A 13 2.71 -5.72 9.61
C ALA A 13 2.59 -4.56 8.59
N PRO A 14 2.55 -3.29 9.05
CA PRO A 14 2.43 -2.16 8.15
C PRO A 14 3.67 -1.98 7.27
N VAL A 15 3.44 -1.43 6.08
CA VAL A 15 4.50 -1.04 5.15
C VAL A 15 4.51 0.47 4.96
N ARG A 16 5.66 1.00 4.52
CA ARG A 16 5.85 2.41 4.17
C ARG A 16 5.90 2.55 2.66
N LEU A 17 5.07 3.44 2.12
CA LEU A 17 5.11 3.81 0.70
C LEU A 17 6.17 4.88 0.44
N ASN A 18 6.61 5.01 -0.81
CA ASN A 18 7.57 6.03 -1.24
C ASN A 18 7.11 7.47 -0.90
N ASN A 19 5.79 7.73 -0.95
CA ASN A 19 5.21 9.01 -0.55
C ASN A 19 5.14 9.21 0.98
N GLY A 20 5.62 8.26 1.77
CA GLY A 20 5.65 8.31 3.23
C GLY A 20 4.38 7.81 3.92
N PHE A 21 3.34 7.40 3.18
CA PHE A 21 2.13 6.87 3.80
C PHE A 21 2.33 5.49 4.40
N LYS A 22 1.63 5.24 5.52
CA LYS A 22 1.46 3.91 6.11
C LYS A 22 0.40 3.16 5.30
N ALA A 23 0.73 1.97 4.85
CA ALA A 23 -0.15 1.09 4.09
C ALA A 23 -0.19 -0.31 4.70
N TYR A 24 -1.19 -1.08 4.32
CA TYR A 24 -1.39 -2.47 4.75
C TYR A 24 -1.63 -3.36 3.54
N VAL A 25 -1.04 -4.55 3.57
CA VAL A 25 -1.32 -5.61 2.61
C VAL A 25 -2.48 -6.44 3.14
N PHE A 26 -3.45 -6.75 2.28
CA PHE A 26 -4.65 -7.50 2.62
C PHE A 26 -4.59 -8.94 2.13
N ALA A 27 -4.10 -9.17 0.91
CA ALA A 27 -4.06 -10.51 0.32
C ALA A 27 -3.01 -10.63 -0.79
N ASP A 28 -2.52 -11.86 -1.02
CA ASP A 28 -1.92 -12.31 -2.27
C ASP A 28 -2.95 -13.15 -3.02
N VAL A 29 -3.41 -12.66 -4.19
CA VAL A 29 -4.42 -13.34 -5.01
C VAL A 29 -3.83 -14.13 -6.18
N SER A 30 -2.52 -14.44 -6.15
CA SER A 30 -1.84 -15.20 -7.22
C SER A 30 -2.50 -16.55 -7.54
N ASN A 31 -3.17 -17.17 -6.56
CA ASN A 31 -3.90 -18.43 -6.73
C ASN A 31 -5.26 -18.26 -7.41
N LEU A 32 -5.89 -17.08 -7.30
CA LEU A 32 -7.19 -16.77 -7.89
C LEU A 32 -7.05 -16.18 -9.30
N ALA A 33 -5.98 -15.43 -9.55
CA ALA A 33 -5.66 -14.84 -10.85
C ALA A 33 -4.20 -15.17 -11.25
N PRO A 34 -3.93 -16.41 -11.69
CA PRO A 34 -2.60 -16.80 -12.14
C PRO A 34 -2.13 -15.91 -13.30
N GLY A 35 -0.92 -15.36 -13.18
CA GLY A 35 -0.33 -14.49 -14.21
C GLY A 35 -0.65 -13.00 -14.05
N ASP A 36 -1.43 -12.59 -13.04
CA ASP A 36 -1.57 -11.18 -12.71
C ASP A 36 -0.20 -10.60 -12.30
N LEU A 37 0.18 -9.49 -12.93
CA LEU A 37 1.44 -8.80 -12.66
C LEU A 37 1.45 -8.14 -11.28
N TYR A 38 0.27 -7.78 -10.74
CA TYR A 38 0.12 -7.09 -9.46
C TYR A 38 -0.79 -7.88 -8.50
N PRO A 39 -0.38 -9.09 -8.07
CA PRO A 39 -1.25 -9.99 -7.32
C PRO A 39 -1.42 -9.59 -5.84
N ILE A 40 -0.64 -8.63 -5.33
CA ILE A 40 -0.74 -8.18 -3.94
C ILE A 40 -1.77 -7.05 -3.86
N ILE A 41 -2.78 -7.19 -3.01
CA ILE A 41 -3.83 -6.20 -2.82
C ILE A 41 -3.67 -5.58 -1.43
N GLY A 42 -3.87 -4.27 -1.32
CA GLY A 42 -3.95 -3.60 -0.04
C GLY A 42 -4.42 -2.17 -0.17
N GLY A 43 -4.02 -1.32 0.79
CA GLY A 43 -4.31 0.10 0.68
C GLY A 43 -3.79 0.92 1.84
N TYR A 44 -4.11 2.21 1.78
CA TYR A 44 -3.62 3.24 2.69
C TYR A 44 -4.71 4.25 2.99
N ALA A 45 -4.62 4.88 4.17
CA ALA A 45 -5.53 5.94 4.57
C ALA A 45 -4.82 7.30 4.47
N TYR A 46 -5.56 8.31 4.04
CA TYR A 46 -5.09 9.70 4.04
C TYR A 46 -6.20 10.66 4.45
N GLU A 47 -5.80 11.79 5.01
CA GLU A 47 -6.71 12.87 5.39
C GLU A 47 -6.81 13.86 4.25
N VAL A 48 -8.03 14.17 3.81
CA VAL A 48 -8.29 15.28 2.89
C VAL A 48 -8.83 16.46 3.68
N ARG A 49 -8.18 17.61 3.53
CA ARG A 49 -8.67 18.89 4.05
C ARG A 49 -9.45 19.60 2.95
N THR A 50 -10.71 19.91 3.23
CA THR A 50 -11.50 20.75 2.32
C THR A 50 -11.01 22.20 2.43
N PHE A 51 -11.08 22.93 1.33
CA PHE A 51 -10.65 24.34 1.26
C PHE A 51 -11.44 25.26 2.21
N ASN A 52 -12.59 24.78 2.69
CA ASN A 52 -13.62 25.57 3.37
C ASN A 52 -13.62 25.36 4.90
N GLY A 53 -12.67 24.60 5.45
CA GLY A 53 -12.56 24.35 6.90
C GLY A 53 -13.52 23.29 7.47
N GLU A 54 -14.42 22.74 6.64
CA GLU A 54 -15.38 21.68 6.97
C GLU A 54 -14.75 20.27 6.84
N PRO A 55 -15.32 19.21 7.44
CA PRO A 55 -14.58 18.24 8.24
C PRO A 55 -13.52 17.45 7.47
N ARG A 56 -12.46 17.11 8.19
CA ARG A 56 -11.41 16.18 7.75
C ARG A 56 -12.07 14.89 7.28
N LYS A 57 -11.96 14.61 5.97
CA LYS A 57 -12.43 13.34 5.42
C LYS A 57 -11.27 12.35 5.47
N PHE A 58 -11.47 11.25 6.18
CA PHE A 58 -10.61 10.09 6.05
C PHE A 58 -11.01 9.36 4.77
N VAL A 59 -10.07 9.26 3.85
CA VAL A 59 -10.23 8.53 2.61
C VAL A 59 -9.34 7.30 2.67
N PHE A 60 -9.90 6.18 2.23
CA PHE A 60 -9.16 4.95 2.01
C PHE A 60 -8.89 4.81 0.52
N GLY A 61 -7.62 4.65 0.14
CA GLY A 61 -7.21 4.33 -1.21
C GLY A 61 -6.75 2.89 -1.27
N ASP A 62 -7.27 2.15 -2.25
CA ASP A 62 -6.78 0.82 -2.61
C ASP A 62 -5.57 0.91 -3.55
N GLU A 63 -4.72 -0.10 -3.48
CA GLU A 63 -3.56 -0.25 -4.34
C GLU A 63 -3.24 -1.73 -4.57
N ARG A 64 -2.60 -1.99 -5.71
CA ARG A 64 -2.08 -3.32 -6.04
C ARG A 64 -0.59 -3.24 -6.29
N TRP A 65 0.13 -4.27 -5.88
CA TRP A 65 1.57 -4.36 -6.03
C TRP A 65 2.03 -5.68 -6.63
N THR A 66 3.22 -5.66 -7.25
CA THR A 66 4.00 -6.86 -7.50
C THR A 66 4.42 -7.49 -6.17
N LYS A 67 4.88 -8.74 -6.20
CA LYS A 67 5.45 -9.40 -5.00
C LYS A 67 6.71 -8.71 -4.45
N LYS A 68 7.28 -7.77 -5.21
CA LYS A 68 8.42 -6.94 -4.81
C LYS A 68 8.01 -5.55 -4.30
N GLY A 69 6.72 -5.22 -4.33
CA GLY A 69 6.20 -3.95 -3.84
C GLY A 69 6.11 -2.83 -4.87
N GLU A 70 6.23 -3.13 -6.17
CA GLU A 70 6.04 -2.12 -7.22
C GLU A 70 4.55 -1.92 -7.48
N ALA A 71 4.07 -0.67 -7.44
CA ALA A 71 2.65 -0.37 -7.57
C ALA A 71 2.17 -0.53 -9.01
N SER A 72 0.88 -0.84 -9.16
CA SER A 72 0.20 -0.94 -10.45
C SER A 72 0.12 0.40 -11.19
N LYS A 73 0.13 1.50 -10.44
CA LYS A 73 0.08 2.86 -10.97
C LYS A 73 1.44 3.26 -11.54
N VAL A 74 1.40 4.03 -12.64
CA VAL A 74 2.58 4.46 -13.39
C VAL A 74 3.53 5.33 -12.55
N ASN A 75 3.01 6.05 -11.54
CA ASN A 75 3.87 6.82 -10.65
C ASN A 75 4.43 5.93 -9.53
N HIS A 76 5.74 6.05 -9.28
CA HIS A 76 6.43 5.26 -8.24
C HIS A 76 6.12 5.72 -6.80
N HIS A 77 5.24 6.72 -6.61
CA HIS A 77 4.91 7.27 -5.30
C HIS A 77 4.23 6.25 -4.38
N PHE A 78 3.52 5.28 -4.96
CA PHE A 78 2.82 4.25 -4.22
C PHE A 78 3.57 2.92 -4.15
N ASN A 79 4.81 2.85 -4.65
CA ASN A 79 5.65 1.66 -4.42
C ASN A 79 5.88 1.50 -2.91
N ILE A 80 5.93 0.25 -2.46
CA ILE A 80 6.36 -0.11 -1.12
C ILE A 80 7.88 0.13 -1.06
N ALA A 81 8.26 1.09 -0.25
CA ALA A 81 9.66 1.41 -0.03
C ALA A 81 10.31 0.44 0.98
N GLY A 82 9.50 -0.15 1.88
CA GLY A 82 9.94 -1.10 2.90
C GLY A 82 8.91 -1.27 4.02
N MET A 83 9.31 -1.91 5.12
CA MET A 83 8.44 -2.06 6.29
C MET A 83 8.29 -0.73 7.04
N TRP A 84 7.15 -0.54 7.70
CA TRP A 84 6.96 0.60 8.59
C TRP A 84 7.77 0.41 9.89
N GLU A 85 8.43 1.48 10.32
CA GLU A 85 9.15 1.60 11.58
C GLU A 85 8.46 2.74 12.37
N ASP A 86 8.19 2.53 13.65
CA ASP A 86 7.62 3.57 14.53
C ASP A 86 8.64 4.65 14.92
#